data_AF-A0A1Y3BDP1-F1
#
_entry.id   AF-A0A1Y3BDP1-F1
#
_cell.length_a   1.000
_cell.length_b   1.000
_cell.length_c   1.000
_cell.angle_alpha   90.00
_cell.angle_beta   90.00
_cell.angle_gamma   90.00
#
_symmetry.space_group_name_H-M   'P 1'
#
loop_
_entity.id
_entity.type
_entity.pdbx_description
1 polymer ?
#
loop_
_entity_poly.entity_id
_entity_poly.type
_entity_poly.pdbx_seq_one_letter_code
_entity_poly.pdbx_strand_id
1 'polypeptide(L)'
;MFDVIGAGGGGGDPRFDAMISIDPNDPCYNFTVGNLKYKEFFSPNYPNDYPNDTECERVIQAPHGYQISIEFRDQFSLEDSPNCAYDYLEIRDGSYGYSTPLAKLCGPDFPRDIRSNDRYLFLRFVSDDSIEYRGFRAVYSFIKMTNERPEPPDECRFNKTGVSGTIENHDIPLELTNYSVTQNVPIDCMWNITVAAGYKMYLNFKEYKLTSPNNCEANYIDIYGEKLSDLARKQRFCGTQAEPVRSDDNHMNIRFFAKPDALSNVQFEITFTAFRELSNKGIFDF
;
A
#
# COMPACT_ATOMS: atom_id res chain seq x y z
N MET A 1 33.02 -14.07 -4.86
CA MET A 1 32.73 -14.32 -6.29
C MET A 1 31.36 -14.99 -6.30
N PHE A 2 30.32 -14.21 -6.55
CA PHE A 2 28.94 -14.69 -6.49
C PHE A 2 28.60 -15.39 -7.79
N ASP A 3 28.21 -16.66 -7.69
CA ASP A 3 27.51 -17.38 -8.76
C ASP A 3 26.16 -17.80 -8.19
N VAL A 4 25.09 -17.25 -8.76
CA VAL A 4 23.76 -17.88 -8.69
C VAL A 4 23.28 -17.98 -10.13
N ILE A 5 23.51 -19.16 -10.72
CA ILE A 5 22.87 -19.58 -11.95
C ILE A 5 21.63 -20.38 -11.57
N GLY A 6 20.49 -20.00 -12.12
CA GLY A 6 19.24 -20.73 -11.96
C GLY A 6 18.09 -20.19 -12.80
N ALA A 7 18.33 -19.85 -14.06
CA ALA A 7 17.27 -19.72 -15.05
C ALA A 7 16.61 -21.09 -15.27
N GLY A 8 15.34 -21.21 -14.87
CA GLY A 8 14.44 -22.30 -15.20
C GLY A 8 13.08 -21.71 -15.53
N GLY A 9 12.66 -21.86 -16.79
CA GLY A 9 11.51 -21.17 -17.38
C GLY A 9 10.19 -21.35 -16.64
N GLY A 10 9.64 -20.22 -16.23
CA GLY A 10 8.27 -19.98 -15.80
C GLY A 10 8.16 -18.47 -15.64
N GLY A 11 7.19 -17.83 -16.31
CA GLY A 11 7.07 -16.37 -16.39
C GLY A 11 6.97 -15.70 -15.03
N GLY A 12 8.12 -15.33 -14.46
CA GLY A 12 8.22 -14.40 -13.34
C GLY A 12 8.06 -12.99 -13.86
N ASP A 13 7.21 -12.22 -13.19
CA ASP A 13 6.99 -10.80 -13.48
C ASP A 13 8.26 -10.00 -13.12
N PRO A 14 8.94 -9.36 -14.10
CA PRO A 14 10.16 -8.60 -13.86
C PRO A 14 9.96 -7.35 -12.97
N ARG A 15 8.71 -7.01 -12.58
CA ARG A 15 8.41 -5.92 -11.65
C ARG A 15 8.73 -6.23 -10.19
N PHE A 16 8.92 -7.50 -9.82
CA PHE A 16 9.33 -7.90 -8.46
C PHE A 16 10.83 -7.82 -8.22
N ASP A 17 11.64 -7.92 -9.26
CA ASP A 17 13.10 -7.79 -9.16
C ASP A 17 13.54 -6.34 -8.83
N ALA A 18 12.61 -5.39 -8.88
CA ALA A 18 12.84 -3.98 -8.55
C ALA A 18 12.31 -3.56 -7.17
N MET A 19 11.71 -4.46 -6.38
CA MET A 19 11.17 -4.11 -5.07
C MET A 19 12.05 -4.66 -3.95
N ILE A 20 12.57 -3.72 -3.14
CA ILE A 20 13.15 -3.90 -1.80
C ILE A 20 14.68 -4.13 -1.78
N SER A 21 15.45 -3.06 -1.93
CA SER A 21 16.81 -2.99 -1.35
C SER A 21 16.72 -2.67 0.15
N ILE A 22 16.06 -3.53 0.93
CA ILE A 22 16.18 -3.43 2.40
C ILE A 22 17.54 -3.98 2.78
N ASP A 23 18.25 -3.23 3.63
CA ASP A 23 19.52 -3.67 4.19
C ASP A 23 19.31 -5.03 4.89
N PRO A 24 20.10 -6.07 4.58
CA PRO A 24 20.04 -7.34 5.31
C PRO A 24 20.19 -7.22 6.83
N ASN A 25 20.74 -6.09 7.32
CA ASN A 25 20.87 -5.78 8.74
C ASN A 25 19.69 -4.98 9.31
N ASP A 26 18.73 -4.58 8.47
CA ASP A 26 17.51 -3.92 8.92
C ASP A 26 16.67 -4.90 9.77
N PRO A 27 16.21 -4.50 10.97
CA PRO A 27 15.33 -5.33 11.80
C PRO A 27 14.08 -5.86 11.06
N CYS A 28 13.58 -5.11 10.07
CA CYS A 28 12.43 -5.46 9.25
C CYS A 28 12.74 -6.47 8.14
N TYR A 29 14.00 -6.81 7.85
CA TYR A 29 14.36 -7.67 6.72
C TYR A 29 13.61 -9.01 6.73
N ASN A 30 13.55 -9.69 7.89
CA ASN A 30 12.86 -10.97 8.04
C ASN A 30 11.33 -10.86 7.93
N PHE A 31 10.76 -9.70 8.27
CA PHE A 31 9.35 -9.44 8.08
C PHE A 31 9.06 -9.16 6.61
N THR A 32 9.72 -8.14 6.05
CA THR A 32 9.43 -7.60 4.73
C THR A 32 9.82 -8.54 3.60
N VAL A 33 11.03 -9.11 3.62
CA VAL A 33 11.50 -10.07 2.61
C VAL A 33 11.08 -11.48 2.99
N GLY A 34 11.39 -11.88 4.23
CA GLY A 34 11.18 -13.24 4.74
C GLY A 34 11.91 -14.32 3.93
N ASN A 35 11.45 -15.57 4.03
CA ASN A 35 12.01 -16.69 3.30
C ASN A 35 11.14 -17.08 2.11
N LEU A 36 11.48 -16.60 0.91
CA LEU A 36 10.69 -16.84 -0.30
C LEU A 36 10.63 -18.31 -0.72
N LYS A 37 11.69 -19.10 -0.43
CA LYS A 37 11.75 -20.53 -0.77
C LYS A 37 10.74 -21.34 0.04
N TYR A 38 10.62 -21.05 1.33
CA TYR A 38 9.70 -21.74 2.23
C TYR A 38 8.37 -21.00 2.43
N LYS A 39 8.24 -19.82 1.81
CA LYS A 39 7.09 -18.91 1.95
C LYS A 39 6.82 -18.56 3.41
N GLU A 40 7.86 -18.09 4.07
CA GLU A 40 7.80 -17.72 5.49
C GLU A 40 8.07 -16.24 5.68
N PHE A 41 7.50 -15.71 6.75
CA PHE A 41 7.83 -14.40 7.27
C PHE A 41 7.75 -14.43 8.79
N PHE A 42 8.47 -13.49 9.40
CA PHE A 42 8.69 -13.50 10.83
C PHE A 42 8.51 -12.09 11.37
N SER A 43 8.15 -11.95 12.64
CA SER A 43 8.33 -10.67 13.31
C SER A 43 9.80 -10.22 13.22
N PRO A 44 10.08 -8.91 13.31
CA PRO A 44 11.44 -8.40 13.40
C PRO A 44 12.27 -9.16 14.44
N ASN A 45 13.52 -9.46 14.10
CA ASN A 45 14.49 -10.13 14.99
C ASN A 45 14.13 -11.57 15.48
N TYR A 46 13.03 -12.17 15.03
CA TYR A 46 12.66 -13.56 15.36
C TYR A 46 13.83 -14.53 15.05
N PRO A 47 14.17 -15.49 15.94
CA PRO A 47 13.41 -15.95 17.10
C PRO A 47 13.66 -15.20 18.42
N ASN A 48 14.46 -14.12 18.39
CA ASN A 48 14.62 -13.23 19.54
C ASN A 48 13.45 -12.26 19.64
N ASP A 49 13.43 -11.49 20.73
CA ASP A 49 12.41 -10.47 20.92
C ASP A 49 12.51 -9.38 19.85
N TYR A 50 11.36 -8.91 19.36
CA TYR A 50 11.31 -7.82 18.40
C TYR A 50 11.76 -6.52 19.05
N PRO A 51 12.37 -5.57 18.32
CA PRO A 51 12.74 -4.28 18.88
C PRO A 51 11.52 -3.38 19.05
N ASN A 52 11.55 -2.52 20.07
CA ASN A 52 10.65 -1.37 20.21
C ASN A 52 10.76 -0.40 19.02
N ASP A 53 9.81 0.54 18.92
CA ASP A 53 9.76 1.63 17.94
C ASP A 53 9.89 1.14 16.48
N THR A 54 9.44 -0.07 16.21
CA THR A 54 9.62 -0.74 14.92
C THR A 54 8.32 -0.77 14.13
N GLU A 55 8.38 -0.33 12.88
CA GLU A 55 7.29 -0.40 11.90
C GLU A 55 7.79 -1.07 10.62
N CYS A 56 7.23 -2.24 10.29
CA CYS A 56 7.60 -3.01 9.09
C CYS A 56 6.38 -3.31 8.24
N GLU A 57 6.53 -3.24 6.93
CA GLU A 57 5.46 -3.54 5.97
C GLU A 57 5.87 -4.65 5.00
N ARG A 58 4.87 -5.40 4.52
CA ARG A 58 5.03 -6.46 3.52
C ARG A 58 3.80 -6.57 2.64
N VAL A 59 4.01 -6.78 1.35
CA VAL A 59 2.95 -7.23 0.43
C VAL A 59 3.24 -8.66 0.00
N ILE A 60 2.28 -9.56 0.18
CA ILE A 60 2.31 -10.90 -0.43
C ILE A 60 1.42 -10.86 -1.66
N GLN A 61 1.95 -11.31 -2.79
CA GLN A 61 1.24 -11.42 -4.05
C GLN A 61 1.24 -12.88 -4.54
N ALA A 62 0.05 -13.41 -4.77
CA ALA A 62 -0.13 -14.69 -5.43
C ALA A 62 -0.20 -14.50 -6.96
N PRO A 63 0.02 -15.57 -7.74
CA PRO A 63 -0.35 -15.61 -9.14
C PRO A 63 -1.84 -15.26 -9.31
N HIS A 64 -2.19 -14.71 -10.48
CA HIS A 64 -3.58 -14.51 -10.83
C HIS A 64 -4.37 -15.84 -10.74
N GLY A 65 -5.62 -15.78 -10.26
CA GLY A 65 -6.46 -16.97 -10.02
C GLY A 65 -6.21 -17.67 -8.68
N TYR A 66 -5.37 -17.13 -7.79
CA TYR A 66 -5.09 -17.70 -6.47
C TYR A 66 -5.43 -16.71 -5.35
N GLN A 67 -5.84 -17.26 -4.21
CA GLN A 67 -5.90 -16.59 -2.91
C GLN A 67 -4.68 -16.95 -2.07
N ILE A 68 -4.40 -16.14 -1.04
CA ILE A 68 -3.32 -16.35 -0.08
C ILE A 68 -3.93 -16.85 1.23
N SER A 69 -3.34 -17.88 1.81
CA SER A 69 -3.65 -18.36 3.17
C SER A 69 -2.42 -18.21 4.05
N ILE A 70 -2.55 -17.53 5.18
CA ILE A 70 -1.52 -17.36 6.21
C ILE A 70 -1.85 -18.29 7.38
N GLU A 71 -0.84 -19.02 7.83
CA GLU A 71 -0.91 -19.89 9.01
C GLU A 71 0.27 -19.57 9.94
N PHE A 72 -0.01 -19.31 11.21
CA PHE A 72 1.03 -19.10 12.22
C PHE A 72 1.59 -20.44 12.68
N ARG A 73 2.88 -20.44 13.06
CA ARG A 73 3.61 -21.65 13.47
C ARG A 73 4.32 -21.39 14.78
N ASP A 74 4.49 -22.47 15.55
CA ASP A 74 5.30 -22.55 16.77
C ASP A 74 4.75 -21.73 17.94
N GLN A 75 4.68 -20.41 17.83
CA GLN A 75 4.15 -19.49 18.84
C GLN A 75 3.67 -18.18 18.20
N PHE A 76 2.82 -17.46 18.93
CA PHE A 76 2.47 -16.07 18.67
C PHE A 76 2.48 -15.33 19.99
N SER A 77 3.35 -14.34 20.14
CA SER A 77 3.48 -13.57 21.37
C SER A 77 3.85 -12.14 21.04
N LEU A 78 2.86 -11.26 21.06
CA LEU A 78 3.02 -9.81 21.05
C LEU A 78 2.52 -9.24 22.37
N GLU A 79 2.80 -7.98 22.66
CA GLU A 79 2.20 -7.32 23.81
C GLU A 79 0.67 -7.34 23.73
N ASP A 80 0.01 -7.69 24.83
CA ASP A 80 -1.44 -7.66 24.93
C ASP A 80 -1.90 -6.27 25.36
N SER A 81 -2.84 -5.69 24.62
CA SER A 81 -3.41 -4.38 24.93
C SER A 81 -4.83 -4.25 24.40
N PRO A 82 -5.69 -3.41 25.03
CA PRO A 82 -7.04 -3.18 24.55
C PRO A 82 -7.05 -2.71 23.09
N ASN A 83 -7.70 -3.48 22.20
CA ASN A 83 -7.76 -3.24 20.76
C ASN A 83 -6.39 -3.22 20.05
N CYS A 84 -5.39 -3.90 20.64
CA CYS A 84 -4.02 -3.95 20.15
C CYS A 84 -3.46 -2.55 19.90
N ALA A 85 -3.57 -1.68 20.91
CA ALA A 85 -3.19 -0.28 20.81
C ALA A 85 -1.67 -0.06 20.79
N TYR A 86 -0.91 -0.99 21.38
CA TYR A 86 0.55 -0.99 21.43
C TYR A 86 1.08 -1.83 20.28
N ASP A 87 1.57 -3.04 20.56
CA ASP A 87 2.15 -3.91 19.54
C ASP A 87 1.11 -4.71 18.78
N TYR A 88 1.25 -4.78 17.45
CA TYR A 88 0.33 -5.55 16.63
C TYR A 88 0.88 -6.00 15.29
N LEU A 89 0.27 -7.08 14.79
CA LEU A 89 0.27 -7.43 13.38
C LEU A 89 -1.09 -7.08 12.77
N GLU A 90 -1.09 -6.18 11.81
CA GLU A 90 -2.23 -5.84 10.98
C GLU A 90 -2.16 -6.56 9.63
N ILE A 91 -3.29 -7.14 9.20
CA ILE A 91 -3.43 -7.87 7.95
C ILE A 91 -4.62 -7.30 7.19
N ARG A 92 -4.40 -6.90 5.93
CA ARG A 92 -5.40 -6.27 5.05
C ARG A 92 -5.51 -7.00 3.72
N ASP A 93 -6.72 -7.09 3.19
CA ASP A 93 -7.08 -7.73 1.93
C ASP A 93 -6.86 -6.80 0.74
N GLY A 94 -5.67 -6.88 0.14
CA GLY A 94 -5.20 -5.98 -0.92
C GLY A 94 -3.70 -5.73 -0.81
N SER A 95 -3.19 -4.75 -1.55
CA SER A 95 -1.74 -4.48 -1.65
C SER A 95 -1.29 -3.21 -0.93
N TYR A 96 -2.15 -2.60 -0.10
CA TYR A 96 -1.87 -1.31 0.53
C TYR A 96 -2.39 -1.22 1.97
N GLY A 97 -1.86 -0.28 2.74
CA GLY A 97 -2.27 -0.03 4.13
C GLY A 97 -3.67 0.58 4.28
N TYR A 98 -4.34 0.94 3.19
CA TYR A 98 -5.75 1.34 3.16
C TYR A 98 -6.69 0.21 2.66
N SER A 99 -6.14 -0.97 2.35
CA SER A 99 -6.93 -2.13 1.95
C SER A 99 -7.83 -2.61 3.08
N THR A 100 -8.89 -3.36 2.75
CA THR A 100 -9.89 -3.79 3.73
C THR A 100 -9.24 -4.56 4.89
N PRO A 101 -9.43 -4.15 6.16
CA PRO A 101 -8.84 -4.87 7.29
C PRO A 101 -9.44 -6.27 7.42
N LEU A 102 -8.57 -7.27 7.56
CA LEU A 102 -8.94 -8.66 7.85
C LEU A 102 -8.71 -9.02 9.31
N ALA A 103 -7.57 -8.61 9.86
CA ALA A 103 -7.21 -8.88 11.24
C ALA A 103 -6.26 -7.82 11.80
N LYS A 104 -6.39 -7.59 13.11
CA LYS A 104 -5.39 -6.91 13.92
C LYS A 104 -5.13 -7.79 15.14
N LEU A 105 -3.92 -8.30 15.27
CA LEU A 105 -3.55 -9.37 16.19
C LEU A 105 -2.50 -8.87 17.19
N CYS A 106 -2.67 -9.22 18.45
CA CYS A 106 -1.75 -8.94 19.55
C CYS A 106 -1.94 -9.96 20.69
N GLY A 107 -1.12 -9.87 21.73
CA GLY A 107 -1.18 -10.80 22.87
C GLY A 107 -0.65 -12.22 22.56
N PRO A 108 -0.91 -13.18 23.47
CA PRO A 108 -0.40 -14.55 23.37
C PRO A 108 -1.37 -15.52 22.67
N ASP A 109 -2.58 -15.06 22.31
CA ASP A 109 -3.60 -15.91 21.70
C ASP A 109 -3.17 -16.35 20.31
N PHE A 110 -3.05 -17.67 20.13
CA PHE A 110 -2.60 -18.24 18.87
C PHE A 110 -3.61 -17.96 17.74
N PRO A 111 -3.23 -17.22 16.68
CA PRO A 111 -4.20 -16.81 15.66
C PRO A 111 -4.71 -17.98 14.83
N ARG A 112 -5.95 -17.84 14.34
CA ARG A 112 -6.52 -18.74 13.33
C ARG A 112 -5.94 -18.44 11.95
N ASP A 113 -6.10 -19.38 11.03
CA ASP A 113 -5.76 -19.19 9.62
C ASP A 113 -6.50 -17.98 9.03
N ILE A 114 -5.78 -17.18 8.26
CA ILE A 114 -6.31 -15.97 7.60
C ILE A 114 -6.20 -16.14 6.10
N ARG A 115 -7.27 -15.82 5.38
CA ARG A 115 -7.34 -15.94 3.92
C ARG A 115 -7.73 -14.62 3.28
N SER A 116 -7.06 -14.28 2.19
CA SER A 116 -7.44 -13.16 1.33
C SER A 116 -8.64 -13.51 0.46
N ASN A 117 -9.34 -12.50 -0.06
CA ASN A 117 -10.38 -12.70 -1.06
C ASN A 117 -9.82 -12.80 -2.48
N ASP A 118 -8.62 -12.26 -2.71
CA ASP A 118 -7.93 -12.27 -4.01
C ASP A 118 -6.42 -12.50 -3.82
N ARG A 119 -5.61 -12.19 -4.82
CA ARG A 119 -4.19 -12.49 -4.87
C ARG A 119 -3.28 -11.60 -4.02
N TYR A 120 -3.78 -10.70 -3.18
CA TYR A 120 -2.95 -9.75 -2.43
C TYR A 120 -3.26 -9.73 -0.93
N LEU A 121 -2.22 -9.67 -0.12
CA LEU A 121 -2.29 -9.30 1.29
C LEU A 121 -1.26 -8.22 1.60
N PHE A 122 -1.67 -7.20 2.34
CA PHE A 122 -0.81 -6.20 2.94
C PHE A 122 -0.70 -6.51 4.43
N LEU A 123 0.53 -6.58 4.92
CA LEU A 123 0.86 -6.88 6.31
C LEU A 123 1.64 -5.70 6.89
N ARG A 124 1.34 -5.33 8.13
CA ARG A 124 2.07 -4.30 8.86
C ARG A 124 2.30 -4.73 10.30
N PHE A 125 3.56 -4.78 10.70
CA PHE A 125 3.96 -4.96 12.09
C PHE A 125 4.27 -3.60 12.70
N VAL A 126 3.77 -3.34 13.90
CA VAL A 126 4.06 -2.13 14.68
C VAL A 126 4.38 -2.55 16.12
N SER A 127 5.38 -1.88 16.70
CA SER A 127 5.71 -1.94 18.13
C SER A 127 5.86 -0.53 18.70
N ASP A 128 5.53 -0.35 19.98
CA ASP A 128 5.67 0.92 20.70
C ASP A 128 7.03 1.05 21.41
N ASP A 129 7.16 1.98 22.36
CA ASP A 129 8.43 2.31 23.01
C ASP A 129 8.84 1.31 24.11
N SER A 130 8.02 0.29 24.40
CA SER A 130 8.24 -0.64 25.50
C SER A 130 7.72 -2.06 25.26
N ILE A 131 8.05 -2.97 26.18
CA ILE A 131 7.50 -4.34 26.30
C ILE A 131 7.59 -5.16 25.01
N GLU A 132 8.73 -5.82 24.84
CA GLU A 132 9.01 -6.72 23.73
C GLU A 132 8.76 -8.19 24.06
N TYR A 133 8.44 -8.98 23.02
CA TYR A 133 8.30 -10.42 23.09
C TYR A 133 8.92 -11.08 21.87
N ARG A 134 9.03 -12.41 21.88
CA ARG A 134 9.61 -13.18 20.77
C ARG A 134 8.86 -13.06 19.44
N GLY A 135 7.65 -12.52 19.44
CA GLY A 135 6.85 -12.36 18.24
C GLY A 135 6.34 -13.67 17.65
N PHE A 136 6.47 -13.82 16.32
CA PHE A 136 5.83 -14.91 15.59
C PHE A 136 6.62 -15.36 14.36
N ARG A 137 6.32 -16.59 13.92
CA ARG A 137 6.64 -17.13 12.60
C ARG A 137 5.35 -17.50 11.89
N ALA A 138 5.26 -17.15 10.62
CA ALA A 138 4.11 -17.49 9.78
C ALA A 138 4.55 -18.05 8.43
N VAL A 139 3.73 -18.95 7.90
CA VAL A 139 3.86 -19.51 6.55
C VAL A 139 2.69 -19.04 5.70
N TYR A 140 2.90 -18.86 4.40
CA TYR A 140 1.83 -18.59 3.45
C TYR A 140 1.78 -19.60 2.31
N SER A 141 0.58 -19.89 1.84
CA SER A 141 0.32 -20.75 0.68
C SER A 141 -0.61 -20.07 -0.32
N PHE A 142 -0.58 -20.54 -1.56
CA PHE A 142 -1.46 -20.05 -2.62
C PHE A 142 -2.51 -21.11 -2.92
N ILE A 143 -3.78 -20.74 -2.76
CA ILE A 143 -4.93 -21.62 -2.96
C ILE A 143 -5.60 -21.22 -4.27
N LYS A 144 -5.70 -22.16 -5.22
CA LYS A 144 -6.34 -21.91 -6.51
C LYS A 144 -7.84 -21.64 -6.32
N MET A 145 -8.33 -20.56 -6.90
CA MET A 145 -9.75 -20.23 -6.92
C MET A 145 -10.50 -21.11 -7.95
N THR A 146 -11.72 -21.50 -7.62
CA THR A 146 -12.59 -22.28 -8.52
C THR A 146 -13.36 -21.41 -9.51
N ASN A 147 -13.60 -20.15 -9.16
CA ASN A 147 -14.29 -19.15 -9.99
C ASN A 147 -13.38 -17.93 -10.17
N GLU A 148 -12.27 -18.10 -10.88
CA GLU A 148 -11.36 -16.99 -11.15
C GLU A 148 -12.00 -15.94 -12.07
N ARG A 149 -11.81 -14.66 -11.74
CA ARG A 149 -12.11 -13.57 -12.68
C ARG A 149 -11.08 -13.60 -13.81
N PRO A 150 -11.38 -13.07 -15.01
CA PRO A 150 -10.35 -12.82 -16.01
C PRO A 150 -9.28 -11.89 -15.46
N GLU A 151 -8.03 -12.02 -15.91
CA GLU A 151 -6.97 -11.11 -15.50
C GLU A 151 -7.25 -9.68 -16.03
N PRO A 152 -7.07 -8.63 -15.21
CA PRO A 152 -7.19 -7.26 -15.69
C PRO A 152 -6.13 -7.00 -16.78
N PRO A 153 -6.44 -6.18 -17.80
CA PRO A 153 -5.54 -5.94 -18.93
C PRO A 153 -4.23 -5.27 -18.52
N ASP A 154 -4.26 -4.45 -17.45
CA ASP A 154 -3.10 -3.76 -16.89
C ASP A 154 -3.31 -3.46 -15.38
N GLU A 155 -2.23 -3.07 -14.70
CA GLU A 155 -2.34 -2.50 -13.36
C GLU A 155 -2.70 -1.02 -13.43
N CYS A 156 -3.63 -0.57 -12.58
CA CYS A 156 -3.96 0.85 -12.50
C CYS A 156 -2.96 1.60 -11.61
N ARG A 157 -1.72 1.70 -12.05
CA ARG A 157 -0.64 2.41 -11.35
C ARG A 157 0.14 3.28 -12.31
N PHE A 158 0.38 4.53 -11.93
CA PHE A 158 1.04 5.52 -12.76
C PHE A 158 2.11 6.23 -11.94
N ASN A 159 3.24 6.54 -12.58
CA ASN A 159 4.32 7.32 -11.97
C ASN A 159 4.41 8.67 -12.67
N LYS A 160 4.45 9.76 -11.91
CA LYS A 160 4.67 11.13 -12.43
C LYS A 160 5.90 11.72 -11.75
N THR A 161 6.77 12.32 -12.53
CA THR A 161 7.98 12.98 -12.04
C THR A 161 8.15 14.35 -12.69
N GLY A 162 9.04 15.18 -12.14
CA GLY A 162 9.38 16.50 -12.68
C GLY A 162 8.96 17.64 -11.76
N VAL A 163 9.06 18.88 -12.26
CA VAL A 163 8.73 20.09 -11.49
C VAL A 163 7.26 20.49 -11.59
N SER A 164 6.52 19.92 -12.54
CA SER A 164 5.08 20.09 -12.68
C SER A 164 4.52 18.99 -13.57
N GLY A 165 3.22 18.73 -13.48
CA GLY A 165 2.53 17.83 -14.37
C GLY A 165 1.04 17.75 -14.07
N THR A 166 0.34 16.95 -14.86
CA THR A 166 -1.12 16.79 -14.79
C THR A 166 -1.49 15.32 -14.62
N ILE A 167 -2.55 15.10 -13.84
CA ILE A 167 -3.19 13.82 -13.55
C ILE A 167 -4.67 13.98 -13.89
N GLU A 168 -5.16 13.14 -14.78
CA GLU A 168 -6.48 13.29 -15.37
C GLU A 168 -7.21 11.96 -15.42
N ASN A 169 -8.55 11.98 -15.46
CA ASN A 169 -9.34 10.75 -15.56
C ASN A 169 -9.04 9.93 -16.82
N HIS A 170 -8.61 10.58 -17.90
CA HIS A 170 -8.21 9.91 -19.15
C HIS A 170 -6.83 9.23 -19.08
N ASP A 171 -6.05 9.42 -18.00
CA ASP A 171 -4.81 8.65 -17.77
C ASP A 171 -5.17 7.16 -17.57
N ILE A 172 -6.42 6.87 -17.14
CA ILE A 172 -6.94 5.51 -16.95
C ILE A 172 -7.37 4.95 -18.33
N PRO A 173 -6.74 3.86 -18.81
CA PRO A 173 -7.12 3.22 -20.08
C PRO A 173 -8.58 2.77 -20.11
N LEU A 174 -9.21 2.89 -21.28
CA LEU A 174 -10.61 2.47 -21.49
C LEU A 174 -10.79 0.98 -21.22
N GLU A 175 -9.77 0.16 -21.49
CA GLU A 175 -9.76 -1.28 -21.23
C GLU A 175 -9.96 -1.59 -19.75
N LEU A 176 -9.37 -0.79 -18.85
CA LEU A 176 -9.57 -0.94 -17.40
C LEU A 176 -10.97 -0.54 -16.97
N THR A 177 -11.51 0.55 -17.53
CA THR A 177 -12.91 0.96 -17.26
C THR A 177 -13.92 -0.08 -17.76
N ASN A 178 -13.68 -0.66 -18.92
CA ASN A 178 -14.52 -1.73 -19.46
C ASN A 178 -14.41 -3.01 -18.62
N TYR A 179 -13.20 -3.36 -18.19
CA TYR A 179 -12.99 -4.48 -17.29
C TYR A 179 -13.74 -4.28 -15.96
N SER A 180 -13.64 -3.10 -15.35
CA SER A 180 -14.36 -2.77 -14.10
C SER A 180 -15.86 -2.98 -14.23
N VAL A 181 -16.47 -2.49 -15.31
CA VAL A 181 -17.91 -2.63 -15.58
C VAL A 181 -18.30 -4.08 -15.87
N THR A 182 -17.54 -4.78 -16.71
CA THR A 182 -17.89 -6.15 -17.13
C THR A 182 -17.68 -7.18 -16.03
N GLN A 183 -16.67 -7.00 -15.18
CA GLN A 183 -16.33 -7.91 -14.09
C GLN A 183 -16.93 -7.48 -12.75
N ASN A 184 -17.65 -6.35 -12.71
CA ASN A 184 -18.24 -5.76 -11.52
C ASN A 184 -17.23 -5.60 -10.37
N VAL A 185 -16.06 -5.07 -10.68
CA VAL A 185 -14.96 -4.80 -9.73
C VAL A 185 -14.61 -3.33 -9.74
N PRO A 186 -14.40 -2.68 -8.57
CA PRO A 186 -14.05 -1.27 -8.53
C PRO A 186 -12.76 -0.96 -9.29
N ILE A 187 -12.71 0.23 -9.88
CA ILE A 187 -11.44 0.86 -10.24
C ILE A 187 -10.75 1.35 -8.97
N ASP A 188 -9.46 1.07 -8.87
CA ASP A 188 -8.59 1.53 -7.78
C ASP A 188 -7.22 1.89 -8.38
N CYS A 189 -7.08 3.15 -8.78
CA CYS A 189 -5.90 3.66 -9.47
C CYS A 189 -5.01 4.48 -8.54
N MET A 190 -3.70 4.28 -8.64
CA MET A 190 -2.71 5.02 -7.86
C MET A 190 -1.78 5.81 -8.77
N TRP A 191 -1.60 7.10 -8.49
CA TRP A 191 -0.53 7.92 -9.04
C TRP A 191 0.52 8.18 -7.96
N ASN A 192 1.75 7.74 -8.22
CA ASN A 192 2.89 8.05 -7.38
C ASN A 192 3.62 9.26 -7.98
N ILE A 193 3.65 10.37 -7.26
CA ILE A 193 4.26 11.62 -7.70
C ILE A 193 5.56 11.82 -6.95
N THR A 194 6.66 11.99 -7.68
CA THR A 194 7.98 12.26 -7.11
C THR A 194 8.59 13.51 -7.72
N VAL A 195 8.92 14.48 -6.88
CA VAL A 195 9.70 15.67 -7.26
C VAL A 195 11.13 15.57 -6.71
N ALA A 196 12.01 16.47 -7.14
CA ALA A 196 13.40 16.46 -6.69
C ALA A 196 13.51 16.59 -5.15
N ALA A 197 14.50 15.92 -4.55
CA ALA A 197 14.74 15.98 -3.11
C ALA A 197 14.87 17.44 -2.60
N GLY A 198 14.28 17.72 -1.45
CA GLY A 198 14.23 19.06 -0.86
C GLY A 198 13.18 20.00 -1.49
N TYR A 199 12.40 19.53 -2.46
CA TYR A 199 11.19 20.19 -2.92
C TYR A 199 9.96 19.56 -2.30
N LYS A 200 8.91 20.36 -2.15
CA LYS A 200 7.55 19.92 -1.86
C LYS A 200 6.69 20.18 -3.10
N MET A 201 5.43 19.75 -3.10
CA MET A 201 4.52 19.97 -4.21
C MET A 201 3.17 20.50 -3.75
N TYR A 202 2.55 21.29 -4.62
CA TYR A 202 1.21 21.82 -4.47
C TYR A 202 0.31 21.18 -5.51
N LEU A 203 -0.76 20.53 -5.06
CA LEU A 203 -1.81 19.97 -5.89
C LEU A 203 -2.92 20.99 -6.07
N ASN A 204 -3.29 21.27 -7.31
CA ASN A 204 -4.39 22.13 -7.66
C ASN A 204 -5.37 21.41 -8.58
N PHE A 205 -6.65 21.39 -8.18
CA PHE A 205 -7.75 20.82 -8.95
C PHE A 205 -8.25 21.87 -9.96
N LYS A 206 -7.98 21.67 -11.25
CA LYS A 206 -8.44 22.53 -12.34
C LYS A 206 -9.87 22.18 -12.73
N GLU A 207 -10.12 20.89 -12.89
CA GLU A 207 -11.44 20.32 -13.05
C GLU A 207 -11.66 19.26 -11.95
N TYR A 208 -12.85 19.23 -11.38
CA TYR A 208 -13.19 18.23 -10.38
C TYR A 208 -14.70 18.01 -10.30
N LYS A 209 -15.12 16.83 -10.76
CA LYS A 209 -16.49 16.36 -10.72
C LYS A 209 -16.50 14.85 -10.66
N LEU A 210 -16.84 14.31 -9.50
CA LEU A 210 -17.17 12.90 -9.32
C LEU A 210 -18.69 12.74 -9.24
N THR A 211 -19.19 11.54 -9.55
CA THR A 211 -20.63 11.22 -9.56
C THR A 211 -21.32 11.67 -8.28
N SER A 212 -22.29 12.58 -8.35
CA SER A 212 -23.00 13.14 -7.17
C SER A 212 -24.51 12.91 -7.24
N PRO A 213 -25.24 12.88 -6.11
CA PRO A 213 -24.76 12.95 -4.72
C PRO A 213 -24.10 11.63 -4.29
N ASN A 214 -22.95 11.71 -3.60
CA ASN A 214 -22.30 10.54 -3.02
C ASN A 214 -21.62 10.91 -1.69
N ASN A 215 -21.65 10.00 -0.71
CA ASN A 215 -21.05 10.16 0.63
C ASN A 215 -19.61 9.59 0.68
N CYS A 216 -18.89 9.71 -0.42
CA CYS A 216 -17.56 9.16 -0.64
C CYS A 216 -17.47 7.62 -0.54
N GLU A 217 -18.57 6.90 -0.74
CA GLU A 217 -18.58 5.43 -0.82
C GLU A 217 -18.55 4.90 -2.24
N ALA A 218 -19.10 5.66 -3.19
CA ALA A 218 -19.25 5.23 -4.58
C ALA A 218 -18.00 5.52 -5.39
N ASN A 219 -17.47 6.74 -5.25
CA ASN A 219 -16.18 7.13 -5.80
C ASN A 219 -15.55 8.24 -4.95
N TYR A 220 -14.23 8.32 -4.99
CA TYR A 220 -13.47 9.33 -4.28
C TYR A 220 -12.05 9.44 -4.80
N ILE A 221 -11.41 10.56 -4.50
CA ILE A 221 -9.96 10.73 -4.61
C ILE A 221 -9.39 10.89 -3.20
N ASP A 222 -8.48 10.00 -2.82
CA ASP A 222 -7.69 10.13 -1.59
C ASP A 222 -6.30 10.66 -1.91
N ILE A 223 -5.80 11.54 -1.05
CA ILE A 223 -4.43 12.04 -1.09
C ILE A 223 -3.67 11.49 0.11
N TYR A 224 -2.54 10.84 -0.18
CA TYR A 224 -1.60 10.30 0.79
C TYR A 224 -0.25 11.00 0.66
N GLY A 225 0.52 11.03 1.75
CA GLY A 225 1.94 11.39 1.70
C GLY A 225 2.77 10.25 1.11
N GLU A 226 3.96 10.02 1.68
CA GLU A 226 4.79 8.86 1.34
C GLU A 226 4.17 7.53 1.76
N LYS A 227 3.64 7.46 2.99
CA LYS A 227 3.01 6.24 3.53
C LYS A 227 1.62 5.99 2.92
N LEU A 228 1.41 4.82 2.32
CA LEU A 228 0.15 4.38 1.70
C LEU A 228 -0.77 3.65 2.68
N SER A 229 -1.03 4.25 3.85
CA SER A 229 -1.94 3.70 4.87
C SER A 229 -3.12 4.62 5.16
N ASP A 230 -4.24 4.06 5.61
CA ASP A 230 -5.42 4.86 5.99
C ASP A 230 -5.09 5.93 7.04
N LEU A 231 -4.19 5.61 7.98
CA LEU A 231 -3.74 6.53 9.04
C LEU A 231 -2.94 7.72 8.49
N ALA A 232 -2.31 7.57 7.33
CA ALA A 232 -1.53 8.60 6.66
C ALA A 232 -2.32 9.37 5.59
N ARG A 233 -3.63 9.09 5.43
CA ARG A 233 -4.48 9.82 4.47
C ARG A 233 -4.60 11.28 4.89
N LYS A 234 -4.10 12.18 4.04
CA LYS A 234 -4.20 13.64 4.24
C LYS A 234 -5.62 14.14 4.03
N GLN A 235 -6.27 13.71 2.96
CA GLN A 235 -7.59 14.20 2.58
C GLN A 235 -8.32 13.18 1.70
N ARG A 236 -9.64 13.14 1.83
CA ARG A 236 -10.56 12.46 0.90
C ARG A 236 -11.45 13.50 0.24
N PHE A 237 -11.61 13.40 -1.08
CA PHE A 237 -12.53 14.22 -1.86
C PHE A 237 -13.57 13.34 -2.55
N CYS A 238 -14.82 13.79 -2.56
CA CYS A 238 -15.88 13.24 -3.40
C CYS A 238 -16.87 14.36 -3.82
N GLY A 239 -17.86 14.05 -4.67
CA GLY A 239 -18.77 15.06 -5.20
C GLY A 239 -18.09 16.04 -6.18
N THR A 240 -18.34 17.34 -6.04
CA THR A 240 -17.95 18.36 -7.03
C THR A 240 -17.07 19.47 -6.49
N GLN A 241 -16.52 19.33 -5.29
CA GLN A 241 -15.63 20.30 -4.66
C GLN A 241 -14.39 19.60 -4.14
N ALA A 242 -13.23 20.17 -4.44
CA ALA A 242 -11.95 19.74 -3.92
C ALA A 242 -11.07 20.97 -3.72
N GLU A 243 -10.39 21.02 -2.57
CA GLU A 243 -9.49 22.11 -2.23
C GLU A 243 -8.05 21.73 -2.54
N PRO A 244 -7.17 22.70 -2.85
CA PRO A 244 -5.76 22.42 -3.08
C PRO A 244 -5.06 21.75 -1.88
N VAL A 245 -4.08 20.89 -2.16
CA VAL A 245 -3.35 20.14 -1.13
C VAL A 245 -1.85 20.36 -1.24
N ARG A 246 -1.19 20.56 -0.11
CA ARG A 246 0.27 20.71 -0.01
C ARG A 246 0.90 19.41 0.49
N SER A 247 1.99 18.98 -0.14
CA SER A 247 2.80 17.88 0.39
C SER A 247 3.69 18.34 1.54
N ASP A 248 4.03 17.38 2.41
CA ASP A 248 4.99 17.61 3.48
C ASP A 248 6.42 17.35 3.00
N ASP A 249 6.58 16.56 1.94
CA ASP A 249 7.85 16.13 1.39
C ASP A 249 7.83 16.05 -0.16
N ASN A 250 8.87 15.49 -0.77
CA ASN A 250 9.06 15.37 -2.21
C ASN A 250 8.28 14.20 -2.86
N HIS A 251 7.52 13.45 -2.07
CA HIS A 251 6.67 12.35 -2.53
C HIS A 251 5.20 12.58 -2.12
N MET A 252 4.29 12.22 -3.01
CA MET A 252 2.85 12.27 -2.76
C MET A 252 2.14 11.22 -3.61
N ASN A 253 1.09 10.61 -3.04
CA ASN A 253 0.32 9.60 -3.73
C ASN A 253 -1.14 10.02 -3.85
N ILE A 254 -1.72 9.81 -5.03
CA ILE A 254 -3.13 10.11 -5.31
C ILE A 254 -3.82 8.81 -5.67
N ARG A 255 -4.88 8.46 -4.95
CA ARG A 255 -5.69 7.28 -5.22
C ARG A 255 -7.05 7.69 -5.75
N PHE A 256 -7.44 7.21 -6.92
CA PHE A 256 -8.82 7.29 -7.40
C PHE A 256 -9.49 5.94 -7.23
N PHE A 257 -10.57 5.91 -6.46
CA PHE A 257 -11.42 4.74 -6.32
C PHE A 257 -12.80 5.02 -6.90
N ALA A 258 -13.36 4.07 -7.64
CA ALA A 258 -14.74 4.13 -8.11
C ALA A 258 -15.36 2.75 -8.27
N LYS A 259 -16.56 2.56 -7.73
CA LYS A 259 -17.42 1.41 -8.05
C LYS A 259 -17.82 1.44 -9.53
N PRO A 260 -18.13 0.28 -10.14
CA PRO A 260 -18.47 0.21 -11.57
C PRO A 260 -19.60 1.14 -12.02
N ASP A 261 -20.61 1.34 -11.18
CA ASP A 261 -21.76 2.22 -11.41
C ASP A 261 -21.45 3.72 -11.21
N ALA A 262 -20.30 4.03 -10.59
CA ALA A 262 -19.83 5.37 -10.25
C ALA A 262 -18.69 5.86 -11.16
N LEU A 263 -18.49 5.22 -12.32
CA LEU A 263 -17.54 5.66 -13.35
C LEU A 263 -18.13 6.69 -14.32
N SER A 264 -19.45 6.83 -14.37
CA SER A 264 -20.13 7.79 -15.24
C SER A 264 -20.01 9.22 -14.71
N ASN A 265 -19.82 10.19 -15.62
CA ASN A 265 -19.71 11.62 -15.30
C ASN A 265 -18.55 11.98 -14.36
N VAL A 266 -17.49 11.16 -14.34
CA VAL A 266 -16.23 11.47 -13.67
C VAL A 266 -15.39 12.33 -14.58
N GLN A 267 -14.95 13.48 -14.07
CA GLN A 267 -14.01 14.39 -14.72
C GLN A 267 -13.10 14.96 -13.65
N PHE A 268 -11.79 14.80 -13.80
CA PHE A 268 -10.83 15.49 -12.95
C PHE A 268 -9.57 15.83 -13.73
N GLU A 269 -9.01 16.99 -13.41
CA GLU A 269 -7.71 17.46 -13.86
C GLU A 269 -6.97 18.02 -12.63
N ILE A 270 -5.99 17.28 -12.15
CA ILE A 270 -5.18 17.63 -10.98
C ILE A 270 -3.78 17.99 -11.48
N THR A 271 -3.37 19.22 -11.22
CA THR A 271 -2.03 19.69 -11.54
C THR A 271 -1.15 19.64 -10.29
N PHE A 272 0.07 19.15 -10.40
CA PHE A 272 1.09 19.30 -9.35
C PHE A 272 2.14 20.31 -9.78
N THR A 273 2.67 21.08 -8.84
CA THR A 273 3.79 22.00 -9.06
C THR A 273 4.75 21.95 -7.89
N ALA A 274 6.02 21.70 -8.18
CA ALA A 274 7.09 21.64 -7.20
C ALA A 274 7.48 23.05 -6.73
N PHE A 275 7.71 23.19 -5.43
CA PHE A 275 8.21 24.41 -4.82
C PHE A 275 9.22 24.08 -3.72
N ARG A 276 10.04 25.06 -3.34
CA ARG A 276 10.96 24.95 -2.22
C ARG A 276 10.68 26.06 -1.21
N GLU A 277 10.56 25.70 0.06
CA GLU A 277 10.50 26.68 1.13
C GLU A 277 11.88 27.31 1.31
N LEU A 278 11.96 28.64 1.25
CA LEU A 278 13.19 29.34 1.65
C LEU A 278 13.24 29.32 3.18
N SER A 279 14.33 28.81 3.74
CA SER A 279 14.57 28.97 5.18
C SER A 279 14.88 30.44 5.44
N ASN A 280 14.05 31.11 6.25
CA ASN A 280 14.40 32.40 6.83
C ASN A 280 15.50 32.18 7.87
N LYS A 281 16.74 31.99 7.43
CA LYS A 281 17.89 32.33 8.28
C LYS A 281 17.95 33.85 8.31
N GLY A 282 17.70 34.41 9.50
CA GLY A 282 17.48 35.82 9.74
C GLY A 282 18.52 36.73 9.07
N ILE A 283 18.02 37.66 8.25
CA ILE A 283 18.71 38.91 7.95
C ILE A 283 18.46 39.81 9.16
N PHE A 284 19.25 39.66 10.22
CA PHE A 284 19.49 40.68 11.24
C PHE A 284 20.81 40.34 11.95
N ASP A 285 21.92 40.78 11.37
CA ASP A 285 23.11 41.17 12.12
C ASP A 285 23.58 42.49 11.48
N PHE A 286 23.33 43.59 12.19
CA PHE A 286 23.91 44.92 11.96
C PHE A 286 24.93 45.19 13.05
#